data_AF-A0A3N5PXA0-F1
#
_entry.id   AF-A0A3N5PXA0-F1
#
_cell.length_a   1.000
_cell.length_b   1.000
_cell.length_c   1.000
_cell.angle_alpha   90.00
_cell.angle_beta   90.00
_cell.angle_gamma   90.00
#
_symmetry.space_group_name_H-M   'P 1'
#
loop_
_entity.id
_entity.type
_entity.pdbx_description
1 polymer ?
#
loop_
_entity_poly.entity_id
_entity_poly.type
_entity_poly.pdbx_seq_one_letter_code
_entity_poly.pdbx_strand_id
1 'polypeptide(L)' 'ELIQYTSIVRDDIKQYKIIKEKRATFVPAITTLGKRPNSKTSIRNLFLAGDWTNTGLPSTIESAVKSGRIAAEQVLSEN' A
#
# COMPACT_ATOMS: atom_id res chain seq x y z
N GLU A 1 5.95 20.99 -15.75
CA GLU A 1 6.08 19.52 -15.79
C GLU A 1 5.43 18.89 -17.02
N LEU A 2 4.13 19.08 -17.30
CA LEU A 2 3.51 18.52 -18.52
C LEU A 2 4.19 18.98 -19.82
N ILE A 3 4.40 20.29 -20.01
CA ILE A 3 5.11 20.84 -21.18
C ILE A 3 6.57 20.31 -21.29
N GLN A 4 7.17 19.91 -20.17
CA GLN A 4 8.55 19.43 -20.15
C GLN A 4 8.68 18.01 -20.72
N TYR A 5 7.67 17.16 -20.51
CA TYR A 5 7.70 15.75 -20.92
C TYR A 5 6.68 15.43 -22.03
N THR A 6 5.85 16.41 -22.41
CA THR A 6 4.77 16.29 -23.39
C THR A 6 4.58 17.62 -24.12
N SER A 7 3.91 17.62 -25.27
CA SER A 7 3.50 18.85 -25.96
C SER A 7 2.16 19.42 -25.47
N ILE A 8 1.59 18.88 -24.38
CA ILE A 8 0.27 19.26 -23.86
C ILE A 8 0.37 20.61 -23.15
N VAL A 9 -0.39 21.58 -23.63
CA VAL A 9 -0.57 22.90 -22.99
C VAL A 9 -1.91 22.97 -22.24
N ARG A 10 -2.10 24.03 -21.46
CA ARG A 10 -3.29 24.17 -20.61
C ARG A 10 -4.61 24.14 -21.41
N ASP A 11 -4.61 24.69 -22.62
CA ASP A 11 -5.78 24.76 -23.50
C ASP A 11 -6.17 23.38 -24.10
N ASP A 12 -5.26 22.41 -24.08
CA ASP A 12 -5.52 21.03 -24.50
C ASP A 12 -6.31 20.26 -23.44
N ILE A 13 -6.27 20.66 -22.17
CA ILE A 13 -6.94 19.98 -21.06
C ILE A 13 -8.44 20.29 -21.09
N LYS A 14 -9.24 19.35 -21.60
CA LYS A 14 -10.70 19.52 -21.69
C LYS A 14 -11.43 19.27 -20.36
N GLN A 15 -10.94 18.35 -19.55
CA GLN A 15 -11.55 17.96 -18.27
C GLN A 15 -10.49 17.47 -17.28
N TYR A 16 -10.76 17.65 -15.99
CA TYR A 16 -9.92 17.10 -14.93
C TYR A 16 -10.76 16.77 -13.69
N LYS A 17 -10.26 15.83 -12.88
CA LYS A 17 -10.80 15.52 -11.56
C LYS A 17 -9.67 15.55 -10.54
N ILE A 18 -9.84 16.36 -9.49
CA ILE A 18 -8.87 16.42 -8.40
C ILE A 18 -9.35 15.48 -7.29
N ILE A 19 -8.50 14.52 -6.93
CA ILE A 19 -8.73 13.61 -5.81
C ILE A 19 -7.63 13.86 -4.78
N LYS A 20 -8.01 14.08 -3.52
CA LYS A 20 -7.09 14.34 -2.42
C LYS A 20 -7.38 13.39 -1.27
N GLU A 21 -6.58 12.34 -1.16
CA GLU A 21 -6.70 11.34 -0.10
C GLU A 21 -5.68 11.60 1.01
N LYS A 22 -6.09 12.30 2.06
CA LYS A 22 -5.21 12.70 3.19
C LYS A 22 -4.55 11.52 3.91
N ARG A 23 -5.09 10.31 3.75
CA ARG A 23 -4.64 9.08 4.43
C ARG A 23 -4.42 7.94 3.43
N ALA A 24 -4.02 8.26 2.20
CA ALA A 24 -3.78 7.26 1.15
C ALA A 24 -2.69 6.25 1.52
N THR A 25 -1.60 6.72 2.13
CA THR A 25 -0.45 5.91 2.49
C THR A 25 0.18 6.46 3.77
N PHE A 26 0.77 5.59 4.57
CA PHE A 26 1.54 6.01 5.74
C PHE A 26 2.87 6.65 5.30
N VAL A 27 3.46 7.49 6.14
CA VAL A 27 4.77 8.09 5.88
C VAL A 27 5.85 7.05 6.10
N PRO A 28 6.70 6.70 5.11
CA PRO A 28 7.75 5.70 5.28
C PRO A 28 8.95 6.29 6.04
N ALA A 29 8.83 6.37 7.36
CA ALA A 29 9.91 6.77 8.27
C ALA A 29 10.48 5.56 9.04
N ILE A 30 11.69 5.69 9.58
CA ILE A 30 12.30 4.64 10.44
C ILE A 30 11.35 4.27 11.59
N THR A 31 10.71 5.27 12.19
CA THR A 31 9.76 5.11 13.30
C THR A 31 8.49 4.34 12.93
N THR A 32 8.06 4.39 11.67
CA THR A 32 6.88 3.65 11.18
C THR A 32 7.26 2.28 10.65
N LEU A 33 8.44 2.12 10.04
CA LEU A 33 8.90 0.83 9.51
C LEU A 33 8.98 -0.23 10.61
N GLY A 34 9.52 0.12 11.78
CA GLY A 34 9.57 -0.78 12.94
C GLY A 34 8.22 -1.08 13.60
N LYS A 35 7.14 -0.40 13.20
CA LYS A 35 5.78 -0.59 13.76
C LYS A 35 4.85 -1.36 12.83
N ARG A 36 5.30 -1.73 11.63
CA ARG A 36 4.48 -2.50 10.69
C ARG A 36 4.22 -3.89 11.29
N PRO A 37 2.96 -4.30 11.48
CA PRO A 37 2.68 -5.60 12.06
C PRO A 37 2.91 -6.71 11.05
N ASN A 38 3.23 -7.91 11.55
CA ASN A 38 3.20 -9.12 10.75
C ASN A 38 1.73 -9.51 10.46
N SER A 39 1.53 -10.40 9.49
CA SER A 39 0.18 -10.89 9.13
C SER A 39 -0.49 -11.67 10.28
N LYS A 40 0.25 -12.53 11.00
CA LYS A 40 -0.28 -13.31 12.12
C LYS A 40 -0.49 -12.41 13.34
N THR A 41 -1.70 -12.41 13.88
CA THR A 41 -2.02 -11.70 15.13
C THR A 41 -2.01 -12.63 16.33
N SER A 42 -2.15 -12.08 17.53
CA SER A 42 -2.37 -12.86 18.76
C SER A 42 -3.81 -13.39 18.89
N ILE A 43 -4.74 -12.91 18.05
CA ILE A 43 -6.13 -13.31 18.06
C ILE A 43 -6.29 -14.48 17.09
N ARG A 44 -6.75 -15.63 17.61
CA ARG A 44 -7.00 -16.84 16.82
C ARG A 44 -7.93 -16.52 15.64
N ASN A 45 -7.60 -17.05 14.46
CA ASN A 45 -8.35 -16.86 13.22
C ASN A 45 -8.45 -15.39 12.74
N LEU A 46 -7.56 -14.50 13.20
CA LEU A 46 -7.46 -13.13 12.71
C LEU A 46 -6.08 -12.87 12.12
N PHE A 47 -6.07 -12.51 10.84
CA PHE A 47 -4.86 -12.21 10.06
C PHE A 47 -4.97 -10.83 9.40
N LEU A 48 -3.82 -10.18 9.19
CA LEU A 48 -3.73 -8.86 8.59
C LEU A 48 -3.12 -8.94 7.18
N ALA A 49 -3.77 -8.27 6.24
CA ALA A 49 -3.25 -8.03 4.90
C ALA A 49 -3.41 -6.55 4.54
N GLY A 50 -2.50 -6.06 3.72
CA GLY A 50 -2.38 -4.65 3.32
C GLY A 50 -0.93 -4.29 3.05
N ASP A 51 -0.71 -3.34 2.14
CA ASP A 51 0.62 -2.84 1.78
C ASP A 51 1.43 -2.29 2.97
N TRP A 52 0.73 -1.80 4.00
CA TRP A 52 1.26 -1.31 5.27
C TRP A 52 1.75 -2.39 6.24
N THR A 53 1.40 -3.65 6.03
CA THR A 53 1.89 -4.78 6.85
C THR A 53 3.36 -5.09 6.56
N ASN A 54 4.04 -5.82 7.45
CA ASN A 54 5.48 -6.11 7.35
C ASN A 54 5.79 -7.17 6.28
N THR A 55 5.85 -6.75 5.02
CA THR A 55 6.18 -7.62 3.87
C THR A 55 7.65 -7.58 3.46
N GLY A 56 8.43 -6.67 4.06
CA GLY A 56 9.78 -6.30 3.63
C GLY A 56 9.84 -5.40 2.38
N LEU A 57 8.69 -5.03 1.79
CA LEU A 57 8.60 -4.11 0.65
C LEU A 57 8.06 -2.74 1.10
N PRO A 58 8.32 -1.64 0.36
CA PRO A 58 7.63 -0.37 0.57
C PRO A 58 6.10 -0.50 0.39
N SER A 59 5.33 0.51 0.80
CA SER A 59 3.86 0.52 0.64
C SER A 59 3.45 0.68 -0.83
N THR A 60 3.46 -0.43 -1.56
CA THR A 60 3.16 -0.49 -3.00
C THR A 60 2.14 -1.58 -3.30
N ILE A 61 1.68 -1.64 -4.56
CA ILE A 61 0.80 -2.71 -5.03
C ILE A 61 1.44 -4.11 -4.88
N GLU A 62 2.75 -4.24 -5.06
CA GLU A 62 3.48 -5.49 -4.85
C GLU A 62 3.47 -5.91 -3.38
N SER A 63 3.60 -4.94 -2.45
CA SER A 63 3.43 -5.21 -1.02
C SER A 63 2.00 -5.63 -0.69
N ALA A 64 0.99 -4.97 -1.25
CA ALA A 64 -0.41 -5.36 -1.07
C ALA A 64 -0.63 -6.82 -1.51
N VAL A 65 -0.20 -7.19 -2.72
CA VAL A 65 -0.33 -8.56 -3.24
C VAL A 65 0.44 -9.56 -2.38
N LYS A 66 1.70 -9.26 -2.05
CA LYS A 66 2.54 -10.13 -1.20
C LYS A 66 1.92 -10.34 0.18
N SER A 67 1.36 -9.29 0.79
CA SER A 67 0.71 -9.38 2.11
C SER A 67 -0.50 -10.31 2.08
N GLY A 68 -1.32 -10.25 1.02
CA GLY A 68 -2.49 -11.11 0.86
C GLY A 68 -2.09 -12.58 0.75
N ARG A 69 -1.03 -12.90 -0.01
CA ARG A 69 -0.49 -14.26 -0.11
C ARG A 69 0.00 -14.77 1.24
N ILE A 70 0.76 -13.96 1.98
CA ILE A 70 1.25 -14.32 3.33
C ILE A 70 0.07 -14.61 4.26
N ALA A 71 -0.95 -13.77 4.27
CA ALA A 71 -2.13 -13.97 5.12
C ALA A 71 -2.87 -15.27 4.77
N ALA A 72 -3.08 -15.55 3.47
CA ALA A 72 -3.72 -16.78 3.02
C ALA A 72 -2.92 -18.03 3.40
N GLU A 73 -1.59 -18.01 3.25
CA GLU A 73 -0.71 -19.11 3.66
C GLU A 73 -0.80 -19.36 5.17
N GLN A 74 -0.88 -18.29 5.97
CA GLN A 74 -1.01 -18.41 7.41
C GLN A 74 -2.36 -18.98 7.82
N VAL A 75 -3.45 -18.57 7.17
CA VAL A 75 -4.80 -19.16 7.37
C VAL A 75 -4.77 -20.66 7.10
N LEU A 76 -4.12 -21.11 6.02
CA LEU A 76 -4.04 -22.53 5.67
C LEU A 76 -3.12 -23.34 6.60
N SER A 77 -2.17 -22.67 7.27
CA SER A 77 -1.24 -23.29 8.22
C SER A 77 -1.74 -23.32 9.67
N GLU A 78 -2.80 -22.57 9.98
CA GLU A 78 -3.39 -22.52 11.32
C GLU A 78 -4.35 -23.71 11.46
N ASN A 79 -3.93 -24.72 12.25
CA ASN A 79 -4.72 -25.92 12.57
C ASN A 79 -5.84 -25.62 13.56
#